data_AF-A0A761M3I6-F1
#
_entry.id   AF-A0A761M3I6-F1
#
_cell.length_a   1.000
_cell.length_b   1.000
_cell.length_c   1.000
_cell.angle_alpha   90.00
_cell.angle_beta   90.00
_cell.angle_gamma   90.00
#
_symmetry.space_group_name_H-M   'P 1'
#
loop_
_entity.id
_entity.type
_entity.pdbx_description
1 polymer ?
#
loop_
_entity_poly.entity_id
_entity_poly.type
_entity_poly.pdbx_seq_one_letter_code
_entity_poly.pdbx_strand_id
1 'polypeptide(L)'
;AGRNSSFITPIGDFDAAVKAWGLGWGSSGGGAAFGVEFCGFTITSNNTANFTGNGLDIRRVGLWSLFSDLKIHYVGGIGLYAQSVFDHSLKSIEVRGTGGLGVKIYESKPTDPDGFQENSFLEISDVHAIGCNGGYTQIEIDGGDSFKFERLKPSEGTLGVDLKGIARGFTFHDTYCDGQIFDSSIENIGISISSSCSDINVKGGRVWNIKYAVDVSAGGCNVSGINLAYDSPAGS
;
A
#
# COMPACT_ATOMS: atom_id res chain seq x y z
N ALA A 1 -21.05 -30.32 -1.10
CA ALA A 1 -21.75 -29.02 -1.04
C ALA A 1 -21.80 -28.56 0.41
N GLY A 2 -20.88 -27.69 0.80
CA GLY A 2 -20.79 -27.07 2.12
C GLY A 2 -20.32 -25.64 1.91
N ARG A 3 -21.01 -24.68 2.50
CA ARG A 3 -21.07 -23.27 2.09
C ARG A 3 -19.69 -22.58 2.12
N ASN A 4 -19.29 -22.01 0.99
CA ASN A 4 -18.20 -21.05 0.90
C ASN A 4 -18.65 -19.78 1.62
N SER A 5 -18.10 -19.51 2.79
CA SER A 5 -18.32 -18.25 3.49
C SER A 5 -17.04 -17.43 3.42
N SER A 6 -17.08 -16.35 2.65
CA SER A 6 -16.27 -15.17 2.93
C SER A 6 -16.57 -14.79 4.39
N PHE A 7 -15.60 -14.91 5.28
CA PHE A 7 -15.81 -14.61 6.70
C PHE A 7 -15.53 -13.14 6.95
N ILE A 8 -16.53 -12.43 7.46
CA ILE A 8 -16.35 -11.17 8.19
C ILE A 8 -16.34 -11.54 9.66
N THR A 9 -15.17 -11.54 10.29
CA THR A 9 -15.07 -11.68 11.74
C THR A 9 -14.49 -10.38 12.29
N PRO A 10 -15.25 -9.58 13.07
CA PRO A 10 -14.63 -8.65 14.00
C PRO A 10 -13.88 -9.52 15.01
N ILE A 11 -12.58 -9.71 14.80
CA ILE A 11 -11.81 -10.58 15.68
C ILE A 11 -11.32 -9.72 16.84
N GLY A 12 -11.60 -10.15 18.06
CA GLY A 12 -10.90 -9.69 19.26
C GLY A 12 -9.45 -10.19 19.34
N ASP A 13 -8.91 -10.79 18.27
CA ASP A 13 -7.49 -11.11 18.13
C ASP A 13 -6.75 -9.85 17.71
N PHE A 14 -5.60 -9.63 18.35
CA PHE A 14 -4.75 -8.45 18.19
C PHE A 14 -4.08 -8.32 16.80
N ASP A 15 -4.54 -9.06 15.78
CA ASP A 15 -3.89 -9.16 14.48
C ASP A 15 -4.48 -8.24 13.41
N ALA A 16 -5.81 -8.00 13.40
CA ALA A 16 -6.44 -7.02 12.52
C ALA A 16 -7.87 -6.64 12.96
N ALA A 17 -8.31 -5.41 12.65
CA ALA A 17 -9.66 -4.94 12.96
C ALA A 17 -10.72 -5.46 11.97
N VAL A 18 -10.39 -5.50 10.68
CA VAL A 18 -11.22 -6.10 9.62
C VAL A 18 -10.35 -7.01 8.77
N LYS A 19 -10.86 -8.22 8.48
CA LYS A 19 -10.21 -9.20 7.61
C LYS A 19 -11.10 -9.51 6.41
N ALA A 20 -10.52 -9.50 5.22
CA ALA A 20 -11.13 -9.97 3.98
C ALA A 20 -10.22 -11.04 3.39
N TRP A 21 -10.46 -12.31 3.75
CA TRP A 21 -9.50 -13.39 3.50
C TRP A 21 -10.10 -14.52 2.66
N GLY A 22 -9.35 -14.96 1.65
CA GLY A 22 -9.46 -16.28 1.04
C GLY A 22 -8.50 -17.29 1.67
N LEU A 23 -8.71 -18.57 1.38
CA LEU A 23 -7.88 -19.68 1.87
C LEU A 23 -6.75 -20.07 0.90
N GLY A 24 -6.82 -19.69 -0.38
CA GLY A 24 -5.75 -19.94 -1.36
C GLY A 24 -6.14 -19.67 -2.82
N TRP A 25 -5.14 -19.60 -3.70
CA TRP A 25 -5.31 -19.60 -5.16
C TRP A 25 -5.13 -21.02 -5.70
N GLY A 26 -6.22 -21.74 -6.02
CA GLY A 26 -6.08 -23.09 -6.60
C GLY A 26 -7.30 -24.01 -6.50
N SER A 27 -7.35 -24.98 -7.42
CA SER A 27 -8.49 -25.83 -7.83
C SER A 27 -9.01 -26.87 -6.83
N SER A 28 -8.59 -26.85 -5.57
CA SER A 28 -9.03 -27.83 -4.56
C SER A 28 -9.64 -27.16 -3.33
N GLY A 29 -10.80 -26.52 -3.52
CA GLY A 29 -11.76 -26.24 -2.44
C GLY A 29 -11.36 -25.24 -1.35
N GLY A 30 -10.11 -24.79 -1.28
CA GLY A 30 -9.66 -23.71 -0.39
C GLY A 30 -9.90 -22.34 -1.05
N GLY A 31 -11.15 -21.92 -1.12
CA GLY A 31 -11.59 -20.79 -1.94
C GLY A 31 -10.90 -19.46 -1.64
N ALA A 32 -10.40 -18.80 -2.69
CA ALA A 32 -10.19 -17.36 -2.68
C ALA A 32 -11.52 -16.62 -2.45
N ALA A 33 -11.44 -15.40 -1.93
CA ALA A 33 -12.62 -14.54 -1.82
C ALA A 33 -12.76 -13.72 -3.11
N PHE A 34 -13.95 -13.75 -3.71
CA PHE A 34 -14.25 -13.05 -4.96
C PHE A 34 -15.42 -12.08 -4.78
N GLY A 35 -15.42 -10.98 -5.53
CA GLY A 35 -16.49 -9.97 -5.49
C GLY A 35 -16.71 -9.39 -4.08
N VAL A 36 -15.63 -9.22 -3.32
CA VAL A 36 -15.70 -8.68 -1.97
C VAL A 36 -15.78 -7.17 -2.06
N GLU A 37 -16.85 -6.59 -1.52
CA GLU A 37 -17.06 -5.15 -1.52
C GLU A 37 -17.17 -4.59 -0.09
N PHE A 38 -16.39 -3.56 0.19
CA PHE A 38 -16.31 -2.89 1.48
C PHE A 38 -16.27 -1.38 1.24
N CYS A 39 -17.40 -0.71 1.51
CA CYS A 39 -17.55 0.71 1.22
C CYS A 39 -18.06 1.50 2.43
N GLY A 40 -17.46 2.66 2.71
CA GLY A 40 -18.08 3.69 3.54
C GLY A 40 -17.98 3.50 5.06
N PHE A 41 -16.85 3.01 5.60
CA PHE A 41 -16.68 2.86 7.05
C PHE A 41 -15.35 3.40 7.57
N THR A 42 -15.33 3.63 8.89
CA THR A 42 -14.14 4.09 9.63
C THR A 42 -13.68 3.00 10.59
N ILE A 43 -12.39 2.68 10.55
CA ILE A 43 -11.67 1.93 11.58
C ILE A 43 -10.84 2.93 12.38
N THR A 44 -11.04 2.97 13.70
CA THR A 44 -10.22 3.80 14.58
C THR A 44 -9.82 3.03 15.83
N SER A 45 -8.58 3.22 16.27
CA SER A 45 -8.12 2.76 17.58
C SER A 45 -7.73 3.96 18.43
N ASN A 46 -7.97 3.85 19.74
CA ASN A 46 -7.73 4.92 20.70
C ASN A 46 -6.30 4.82 21.28
N ASN A 47 -5.55 3.79 20.91
CA ASN A 47 -4.25 3.49 21.49
C ASN A 47 -3.41 2.63 20.54
N THR A 48 -2.49 3.29 19.82
CA THR A 48 -1.51 2.62 18.95
C THR A 48 -0.54 1.72 19.71
N ALA A 49 -0.33 1.93 21.02
CA ALA A 49 0.61 1.15 21.82
C ALA A 49 0.05 -0.23 22.24
N ASN A 50 -1.28 -0.39 22.27
CA ASN A 50 -1.92 -1.63 22.75
C ASN A 50 -2.61 -2.45 21.64
N PHE A 51 -2.83 -1.87 20.46
CA PHE A 51 -3.41 -2.56 19.32
C PHE A 51 -2.34 -2.77 18.25
N THR A 52 -1.64 -3.90 18.26
CA THR A 52 -0.56 -4.20 17.30
C THR A 52 -1.06 -4.65 15.93
N GLY A 53 -2.37 -4.86 15.79
CA GLY A 53 -2.99 -5.41 14.60
C GLY A 53 -3.15 -4.42 13.46
N ASN A 54 -3.35 -4.95 12.27
CA ASN A 54 -3.65 -4.17 11.07
C ASN A 54 -5.05 -3.52 11.16
N GLY A 55 -5.29 -2.45 10.40
CA GLY A 55 -6.64 -1.90 10.26
C GLY A 55 -7.50 -2.80 9.40
N LEU A 56 -7.22 -2.79 8.09
CA LEU A 56 -7.83 -3.66 7.11
C LEU A 56 -6.78 -4.62 6.54
N ASP A 57 -7.03 -5.92 6.70
CA ASP A 57 -6.15 -7.00 6.25
C ASP A 57 -6.85 -7.81 5.15
N ILE A 58 -6.38 -7.66 3.92
CA ILE A 58 -6.90 -8.28 2.70
C ILE A 58 -5.92 -9.35 2.25
N ARG A 59 -6.36 -10.61 2.14
CA ARG A 59 -5.50 -11.69 1.68
C ARG A 59 -6.24 -12.60 0.73
N ARG A 60 -5.63 -12.96 -0.41
CA ARG A 60 -6.19 -13.97 -1.33
C ARG A 60 -7.60 -13.59 -1.78
N VAL A 61 -7.74 -12.31 -2.12
CA VAL A 61 -8.97 -11.67 -2.61
C VAL A 61 -8.75 -11.22 -4.03
N GLY A 62 -9.72 -11.44 -4.90
CA GLY A 62 -9.62 -10.94 -6.26
C GLY A 62 -10.92 -10.94 -7.02
N LEU A 63 -10.84 -10.78 -8.33
CA LEU A 63 -11.98 -10.69 -9.27
C LEU A 63 -13.08 -9.74 -8.81
N TRP A 64 -13.06 -8.52 -9.35
CA TRP A 64 -14.11 -7.51 -9.18
C TRP A 64 -14.38 -7.13 -7.72
N SER A 65 -13.36 -7.21 -6.87
CA SER A 65 -13.48 -6.74 -5.49
C SER A 65 -13.28 -5.22 -5.43
N LEU A 66 -13.90 -4.55 -4.47
CA LEU A 66 -13.85 -3.10 -4.30
C LEU A 66 -13.76 -2.74 -2.82
N PHE A 67 -12.73 -1.98 -2.46
CA PHE A 67 -12.61 -1.39 -1.13
C PHE A 67 -12.58 0.12 -1.32
N SER A 68 -13.59 0.81 -0.83
CA SER A 68 -13.70 2.26 -1.06
C SER A 68 -14.31 3.08 0.05
N ASP A 69 -14.06 4.39 0.03
CA ASP A 69 -14.59 5.34 1.01
C ASP A 69 -14.24 4.95 2.45
N LEU A 70 -12.97 4.60 2.68
CA LEU A 70 -12.49 4.07 3.96
C LEU A 70 -11.63 5.08 4.71
N LYS A 71 -11.75 5.07 6.04
CA LYS A 71 -10.85 5.80 6.95
C LYS A 71 -10.26 4.86 7.98
N ILE A 72 -8.93 4.81 8.08
CA ILE A 72 -8.21 3.91 8.99
C ILE A 72 -7.25 4.72 9.84
N HIS A 73 -7.58 4.96 11.11
CA HIS A 73 -6.85 5.90 11.95
C HIS A 73 -6.29 5.25 13.22
N TYR A 74 -5.02 5.52 13.50
CA TYR A 74 -4.36 5.25 14.78
C TYR A 74 -4.34 3.77 15.19
N VAL A 75 -4.36 2.85 14.22
CA VAL A 75 -4.10 1.42 14.48
C VAL A 75 -2.60 1.20 14.71
N GLY A 76 -2.19 0.30 15.61
CA GLY A 76 -0.75 0.12 15.88
C GLY A 76 -0.02 -0.76 14.86
N GLY A 77 -0.72 -1.60 14.09
CA GLY A 77 -0.15 -2.32 12.95
C GLY A 77 -0.17 -1.51 11.65
N ILE A 78 -0.28 -2.20 10.51
CA ILE A 78 -0.40 -1.59 9.19
C ILE A 78 -1.84 -1.12 8.99
N GLY A 79 -2.05 0.09 8.45
CA GLY A 79 -3.40 0.58 8.20
C GLY A 79 -4.16 -0.29 7.19
N LEU A 80 -3.64 -0.40 5.98
CA LEU A 80 -4.14 -1.27 4.92
C LEU A 80 -3.06 -2.27 4.52
N TYR A 81 -3.30 -3.54 4.77
CA TYR A 81 -2.45 -4.63 4.32
C TYR A 81 -3.17 -5.42 3.23
N ALA A 82 -2.51 -5.61 2.09
CA ALA A 82 -3.00 -6.46 1.01
C ALA A 82 -1.93 -7.49 0.62
N GLN A 83 -2.32 -8.76 0.52
CA GLN A 83 -1.41 -9.85 0.18
C GLN A 83 -2.07 -10.83 -0.79
N SER A 84 -1.33 -11.20 -1.84
CA SER A 84 -1.78 -12.18 -2.83
C SER A 84 -3.14 -11.81 -3.42
N VAL A 85 -3.28 -10.62 -3.97
CA VAL A 85 -4.56 -10.04 -4.40
C VAL A 85 -4.53 -9.70 -5.88
N PHE A 86 -5.60 -9.96 -6.62
CA PHE A 86 -5.60 -9.68 -8.07
C PHE A 86 -6.93 -9.13 -8.58
N ASP A 87 -6.89 -8.31 -9.63
CA ASP A 87 -8.06 -7.79 -10.35
C ASP A 87 -9.12 -7.18 -9.41
N HIS A 88 -8.70 -6.17 -8.64
CA HIS A 88 -9.58 -5.43 -7.73
C HIS A 88 -9.14 -3.98 -7.54
N SER A 89 -9.99 -3.18 -6.90
CA SER A 89 -9.74 -1.75 -6.68
C SER A 89 -9.71 -1.32 -5.23
N LEU A 90 -8.81 -0.38 -4.92
CA LEU A 90 -8.72 0.35 -3.66
C LEU A 90 -8.95 1.84 -3.96
N LYS A 91 -10.08 2.42 -3.55
CA LYS A 91 -10.48 3.79 -3.97
C LYS A 91 -10.86 4.69 -2.78
N SER A 92 -10.42 5.94 -2.76
CA SER A 92 -10.83 6.90 -1.72
C SER A 92 -10.58 6.40 -0.29
N ILE A 93 -9.31 6.11 0.01
CA ILE A 93 -8.88 5.56 1.31
C ILE A 93 -7.95 6.54 2.01
N GLU A 94 -8.28 6.92 3.24
CA GLU A 94 -7.38 7.67 4.13
C GLU A 94 -6.86 6.75 5.22
N VAL A 95 -5.53 6.71 5.38
CA VAL A 95 -4.84 6.04 6.47
C VAL A 95 -4.01 7.04 7.24
N ARG A 96 -4.16 7.07 8.57
CA ARG A 96 -3.55 8.11 9.41
C ARG A 96 -2.93 7.55 10.68
N GLY A 97 -1.71 7.96 11.00
CA GLY A 97 -1.10 7.83 12.32
C GLY A 97 -0.95 6.39 12.78
N THR A 98 -0.72 5.45 11.86
CA THR A 98 -0.58 4.03 12.19
C THR A 98 0.79 3.73 12.78
N GLY A 99 0.87 2.75 13.68
CA GLY A 99 2.15 2.33 14.28
C GLY A 99 3.06 1.65 13.27
N GLY A 100 2.51 0.89 12.33
CA GLY A 100 3.18 0.40 11.13
C GLY A 100 2.93 1.26 9.90
N LEU A 101 3.22 0.71 8.72
CA LEU A 101 2.99 1.36 7.43
C LEU A 101 1.53 1.80 7.26
N GLY A 102 1.31 2.87 6.50
CA GLY A 102 -0.05 3.28 6.14
C GLY A 102 -0.67 2.26 5.19
N VAL A 103 0.04 1.96 4.11
CA VAL A 103 -0.37 0.92 3.15
C VAL A 103 0.80 -0.03 2.90
N LYS A 104 0.52 -1.33 2.89
CA LYS A 104 1.45 -2.35 2.43
C LYS A 104 0.76 -3.29 1.47
N ILE A 105 1.36 -3.46 0.30
CA ILE A 105 0.99 -4.51 -0.65
C ILE A 105 2.16 -5.48 -0.73
N TYR A 106 1.91 -6.75 -0.47
CA TYR A 106 2.92 -7.78 -0.34
C TYR A 106 2.61 -8.95 -1.27
N GLU A 107 3.53 -9.27 -2.18
CA GLU A 107 3.45 -10.47 -3.01
C GLU A 107 4.10 -11.63 -2.27
N SER A 108 3.39 -12.74 -2.14
CA SER A 108 3.92 -13.89 -1.40
C SER A 108 5.08 -14.51 -2.18
N LYS A 109 6.17 -14.81 -1.49
CA LYS A 109 7.39 -15.37 -2.07
C LYS A 109 7.32 -16.91 -2.08
N PRO A 110 8.10 -17.59 -2.94
CA PRO A 110 8.15 -19.07 -2.93
C PRO A 110 8.56 -19.67 -1.58
N THR A 111 9.26 -18.90 -0.75
CA THR A 111 9.69 -19.29 0.60
C THR A 111 8.63 -19.07 1.68
N ASP A 112 7.53 -18.40 1.35
CA ASP A 112 6.46 -18.14 2.31
C ASP A 112 5.65 -19.42 2.55
N PRO A 113 5.04 -19.59 3.75
CA PRO A 113 4.29 -20.80 4.10
C PRO A 113 3.16 -21.14 3.12
N ASP A 114 2.56 -20.13 2.51
CA ASP A 114 1.44 -20.25 1.57
C ASP A 114 1.91 -20.36 0.09
N GLY A 115 3.23 -20.37 -0.13
CA GLY A 115 3.85 -20.39 -1.45
C GLY A 115 3.73 -19.07 -2.23
N PHE A 116 4.30 -19.07 -3.44
CA PHE A 116 4.20 -17.91 -4.34
C PHE A 116 2.75 -17.67 -4.75
N GLN A 117 2.32 -16.42 -4.59
CA GLN A 117 0.98 -15.99 -4.95
C GLN A 117 1.06 -14.53 -5.39
N GLU A 118 0.72 -14.32 -6.66
CA GLU A 118 0.85 -13.07 -7.38
C GLU A 118 -0.06 -11.97 -6.83
N ASN A 119 0.42 -10.72 -6.87
CA ASN A 119 -0.48 -9.58 -6.92
C ASN A 119 -0.56 -9.03 -8.34
N SER A 120 -1.75 -8.84 -8.90
CA SER A 120 -1.83 -8.24 -10.24
C SER A 120 -3.09 -7.46 -10.56
N PHE A 121 -2.98 -6.57 -11.54
CA PHE A 121 -4.11 -5.79 -12.07
C PHE A 121 -4.85 -4.97 -11.00
N LEU A 122 -4.11 -4.31 -10.12
CA LEU A 122 -4.69 -3.46 -9.08
C LEU A 122 -4.88 -2.03 -9.59
N GLU A 123 -6.05 -1.47 -9.32
CA GLU A 123 -6.32 -0.05 -9.50
C GLU A 123 -6.44 0.64 -8.13
N ILE A 124 -5.52 1.56 -7.86
CA ILE A 124 -5.41 2.23 -6.57
C ILE A 124 -5.60 3.73 -6.81
N SER A 125 -6.73 4.28 -6.38
CA SER A 125 -7.06 5.69 -6.64
C SER A 125 -7.47 6.46 -5.40
N ASP A 126 -7.04 7.72 -5.30
CA ASP A 126 -7.36 8.60 -4.16
C ASP A 126 -7.00 7.98 -2.80
N VAL A 127 -5.76 7.49 -2.68
CA VAL A 127 -5.27 6.87 -1.43
C VAL A 127 -4.25 7.78 -0.75
N HIS A 128 -4.54 8.14 0.51
CA HIS A 128 -3.73 9.02 1.34
C HIS A 128 -3.20 8.27 2.56
N ALA A 129 -1.88 8.21 2.73
CA ALA A 129 -1.24 7.71 3.95
C ALA A 129 -0.52 8.88 4.67
N ILE A 130 -0.79 9.12 5.95
CA ILE A 130 -0.34 10.31 6.70
C ILE A 130 0.27 9.95 8.03
N GLY A 131 1.52 10.35 8.25
CA GLY A 131 2.17 10.27 9.56
C GLY A 131 2.18 8.84 10.11
N CYS A 132 2.21 7.86 9.23
CA CYS A 132 2.27 6.43 9.56
C CYS A 132 3.70 6.02 9.87
N ASN A 133 3.87 4.87 10.53
CA ASN A 133 5.16 4.23 10.77
C ASN A 133 6.17 5.18 11.44
N GLY A 134 5.74 5.95 12.44
CA GLY A 134 6.59 6.93 13.12
C GLY A 134 7.14 8.04 12.22
N GLY A 135 6.53 8.29 11.05
CA GLY A 135 7.01 9.26 10.07
C GLY A 135 8.11 8.72 9.15
N TYR A 136 8.33 7.40 9.08
CA TYR A 136 9.23 6.78 8.11
C TYR A 136 8.49 6.47 6.80
N THR A 137 8.61 5.25 6.26
CA THR A 137 7.92 4.81 5.05
C THR A 137 6.41 4.87 5.23
N GLN A 138 5.69 5.53 4.32
CA GLN A 138 4.23 5.62 4.37
C GLN A 138 3.56 4.46 3.63
N ILE A 139 4.02 4.18 2.41
CA ILE A 139 3.47 3.14 1.53
C ILE A 139 4.59 2.20 1.10
N GLU A 140 4.37 0.89 1.21
CA GLU A 140 5.29 -0.14 0.74
C GLU A 140 4.62 -1.06 -0.26
N ILE A 141 5.31 -1.37 -1.35
CA ILE A 141 4.88 -2.38 -2.32
C ILE A 141 6.05 -3.33 -2.58
N ASP A 142 5.91 -4.56 -2.10
CA ASP A 142 6.90 -5.63 -2.24
C ASP A 142 6.36 -6.67 -3.23
N GLY A 143 6.63 -6.45 -4.51
CA GLY A 143 6.17 -7.29 -5.62
C GLY A 143 4.77 -6.98 -6.17
N GLY A 144 4.49 -7.55 -7.34
CA GLY A 144 3.24 -7.40 -8.08
C GLY A 144 3.44 -7.01 -9.55
N ASP A 145 2.41 -7.25 -10.37
CA ASP A 145 2.40 -6.97 -11.80
C ASP A 145 1.23 -6.06 -12.21
N SER A 146 1.53 -5.04 -13.02
CA SER A 146 0.54 -4.25 -13.76
C SER A 146 -0.41 -3.45 -12.87
N PHE A 147 0.13 -2.67 -11.94
CA PHE A 147 -0.67 -1.78 -11.09
C PHE A 147 -0.80 -0.40 -11.69
N LYS A 148 -1.98 0.19 -11.50
CA LYS A 148 -2.26 1.59 -11.81
C LYS A 148 -2.55 2.35 -10.53
N PHE A 149 -1.80 3.43 -10.33
CA PHE A 149 -2.01 4.34 -9.22
C PHE A 149 -2.49 5.69 -9.77
N GLU A 150 -3.57 6.23 -9.23
CA GLU A 150 -4.08 7.56 -9.57
C GLU A 150 -4.26 8.38 -8.29
N ARG A 151 -3.63 9.55 -8.18
CA ARG A 151 -3.79 10.44 -7.02
C ARG A 151 -3.45 9.74 -5.71
N LEU A 152 -2.24 9.20 -5.63
CA LEU A 152 -1.66 8.78 -4.36
C LEU A 152 -1.14 9.98 -3.60
N LYS A 153 -1.28 9.96 -2.28
CA LYS A 153 -0.72 10.99 -1.42
C LYS A 153 -0.05 10.39 -0.19
N PRO A 154 1.23 10.01 -0.21
CA PRO A 154 1.97 9.76 1.02
C PRO A 154 2.46 11.08 1.63
N SER A 155 2.16 11.33 2.90
CA SER A 155 2.50 12.58 3.61
C SER A 155 3.20 12.32 4.94
N GLU A 156 4.08 13.25 5.32
CA GLU A 156 4.80 13.27 6.60
C GLU A 156 5.75 12.08 6.81
N GLY A 157 6.26 11.51 5.70
CA GLY A 157 7.23 10.42 5.72
C GLY A 157 8.65 10.89 5.37
N THR A 158 9.66 10.18 5.89
CA THR A 158 11.02 10.20 5.31
C THR A 158 11.05 9.52 3.94
N LEU A 159 10.13 8.58 3.71
CA LEU A 159 9.92 7.90 2.43
C LEU A 159 8.43 7.82 2.12
N GLY A 160 8.01 8.36 0.97
CA GLY A 160 6.61 8.31 0.56
C GLY A 160 6.19 6.89 0.14
N VAL A 161 6.77 6.40 -0.95
CA VAL A 161 6.51 5.05 -1.50
C VAL A 161 7.81 4.27 -1.62
N ASP A 162 7.86 3.06 -1.07
CA ASP A 162 8.96 2.11 -1.25
C ASP A 162 8.54 0.97 -2.19
N LEU A 163 9.14 0.91 -3.38
CA LEU A 163 8.95 -0.18 -4.35
C LEU A 163 10.12 -1.16 -4.27
N LYS A 164 9.81 -2.41 -3.94
CA LYS A 164 10.79 -3.49 -3.81
C LYS A 164 10.22 -4.83 -4.24
N GLY A 165 11.02 -5.88 -4.10
CA GLY A 165 10.70 -7.19 -4.66
C GLY A 165 10.71 -7.15 -6.18
N ILE A 166 9.89 -7.97 -6.82
CA ILE A 166 9.79 -8.06 -8.28
C ILE A 166 8.55 -7.27 -8.74
N ALA A 167 8.51 -5.98 -8.42
CA ALA A 167 7.42 -5.12 -8.90
C ALA A 167 7.63 -4.76 -10.37
N ARG A 168 6.60 -4.97 -11.21
CA ARG A 168 6.67 -4.76 -12.65
C ARG A 168 5.44 -4.08 -13.23
N GLY A 169 5.65 -3.19 -14.20
CA GLY A 169 4.56 -2.62 -15.01
C GLY A 169 3.70 -1.60 -14.26
N PHE A 170 4.29 -0.90 -13.28
CA PHE A 170 3.57 0.04 -12.45
C PHE A 170 3.52 1.42 -13.08
N THR A 171 2.34 2.02 -13.12
CA THR A 171 2.18 3.41 -13.57
C THR A 171 1.55 4.26 -12.48
N PHE A 172 2.27 5.30 -12.09
CA PHE A 172 1.83 6.34 -11.16
C PHE A 172 1.33 7.56 -11.94
N HIS A 173 0.10 7.97 -11.67
CA HIS A 173 -0.51 9.19 -12.15
C HIS A 173 -0.82 10.13 -11.00
N ASP A 174 -0.36 11.38 -11.10
CA ASP A 174 -0.66 12.45 -10.15
C ASP A 174 -0.33 12.10 -8.69
N THR A 175 0.88 11.59 -8.43
CA THR A 175 1.34 11.29 -7.06
C THR A 175 1.79 12.57 -6.35
N TYR A 176 1.25 12.80 -5.15
CA TYR A 176 1.54 13.94 -4.29
C TYR A 176 2.32 13.51 -3.04
N CYS A 177 3.63 13.71 -2.99
CA CYS A 177 4.41 13.36 -1.80
C CYS A 177 4.75 14.58 -0.95
N ASP A 178 4.46 14.54 0.34
CA ASP A 178 4.88 15.56 1.30
C ASP A 178 5.87 14.94 2.30
N GLY A 179 7.12 15.41 2.29
CA GLY A 179 8.16 14.95 3.22
C GLY A 179 7.90 15.41 4.65
N GLN A 180 8.42 14.65 5.63
CA GLN A 180 8.34 15.04 7.03
C GLN A 180 9.06 16.38 7.31
N ILE A 181 8.58 17.12 8.32
CA ILE A 181 9.11 18.44 8.72
C ILE A 181 9.70 18.46 10.13
N PHE A 182 9.68 17.33 10.85
CA PHE A 182 10.05 17.26 12.26
C PHE A 182 11.55 17.06 12.48
N ASP A 183 12.30 16.56 11.49
CA ASP A 183 13.75 16.39 11.54
C ASP A 183 14.39 16.93 10.25
N SER A 184 14.99 18.11 10.33
CA SER A 184 15.63 18.77 9.18
C SER A 184 16.95 18.11 8.74
N SER A 185 17.48 17.15 9.50
CA SER A 185 18.72 16.44 9.14
C SER A 185 18.50 15.25 8.21
N ILE A 186 17.23 14.82 8.05
CA ILE A 186 16.87 13.67 7.23
C ILE A 186 16.51 14.11 5.82
N GLU A 187 17.09 13.41 4.85
CA GLU A 187 16.75 13.58 3.44
C GLU A 187 15.50 12.77 3.09
N ASN A 188 14.42 13.46 2.74
CA ASN A 188 13.17 12.81 2.41
C ASN A 188 13.14 12.35 0.94
N ILE A 189 12.51 11.21 0.67
CA ILE A 189 12.38 10.61 -0.66
C ILE A 189 10.89 10.45 -1.00
N GLY A 190 10.50 10.83 -2.22
CA GLY A 190 9.13 10.68 -2.70
C GLY A 190 8.79 9.22 -3.00
N ILE A 191 9.46 8.65 -4.02
CA ILE A 191 9.33 7.25 -4.43
C ILE A 191 10.74 6.63 -4.49
N SER A 192 10.97 5.54 -3.76
CA SER A 192 12.19 4.73 -3.86
C SER A 192 11.91 3.49 -4.70
N ILE A 193 12.81 3.15 -5.63
CA ILE A 193 12.66 2.02 -6.54
C ILE A 193 13.89 1.11 -6.46
N SER A 194 13.68 -0.11 -5.98
CA SER A 194 14.71 -1.14 -5.90
C SER A 194 15.17 -1.64 -7.28
N SER A 195 16.39 -2.19 -7.35
CA SER A 195 17.02 -2.66 -8.58
C SER A 195 16.31 -3.84 -9.25
N SER A 196 15.55 -4.62 -8.50
CA SER A 196 14.76 -5.74 -9.01
C SER A 196 13.42 -5.33 -9.64
N CYS A 197 13.04 -4.05 -9.53
CA CYS A 197 11.81 -3.54 -10.14
C CYS A 197 12.02 -3.24 -11.63
N SER A 198 10.96 -3.28 -12.43
CA SER A 198 11.04 -3.00 -13.87
C SER A 198 9.77 -2.36 -14.43
N ASP A 199 9.90 -1.68 -15.56
CA ASP A 199 8.77 -1.06 -16.29
C ASP A 199 7.95 -0.09 -15.41
N ILE A 200 8.65 0.78 -14.65
CA ILE A 200 8.00 1.76 -13.76
C ILE A 200 7.83 3.09 -14.50
N ASN A 201 6.67 3.72 -14.35
CA ASN A 201 6.35 5.01 -14.97
C ASN A 201 5.72 5.97 -13.96
N VAL A 202 6.18 7.22 -13.94
CA VAL A 202 5.67 8.26 -13.01
C VAL A 202 5.30 9.53 -13.79
N LYS A 203 4.01 9.88 -13.79
CA LYS A 203 3.45 10.98 -14.60
C LYS A 203 2.58 11.90 -13.75
N GLY A 204 2.88 13.19 -13.77
CA GLY A 204 2.10 14.20 -13.06
C GLY A 204 2.25 14.08 -11.54
N GLY A 205 1.67 15.05 -10.83
CA GLY A 205 1.76 15.15 -9.37
C GLY A 205 2.75 16.20 -8.89
N ARG A 206 3.01 16.21 -7.59
CA ARG A 206 3.85 17.21 -6.91
C ARG A 206 4.59 16.58 -5.75
N VAL A 207 5.86 16.91 -5.57
CA VAL A 207 6.59 16.58 -4.35
C VAL A 207 6.96 17.84 -3.58
N TRP A 208 6.90 17.78 -2.25
CA TRP A 208 7.18 18.90 -1.36
C TRP A 208 8.05 18.49 -0.18
N ASN A 209 9.07 19.28 0.10
CA ASN A 209 10.07 18.98 1.13
C ASN A 209 10.71 17.58 0.95
N ILE A 210 11.02 17.24 -0.30
CA ILE A 210 11.59 15.97 -0.74
C ILE A 210 12.93 16.25 -1.43
N LYS A 211 14.00 15.53 -1.07
CA LYS A 211 15.30 15.64 -1.78
C LYS A 211 15.26 14.93 -3.13
N TYR A 212 14.76 13.69 -3.15
CA TYR A 212 14.66 12.89 -4.38
C TYR A 212 13.20 12.56 -4.65
N ALA A 213 12.63 13.15 -5.71
CA ALA A 213 11.25 12.89 -6.10
C ALA A 213 11.05 11.39 -6.44
N VAL A 214 11.99 10.84 -7.20
CA VAL A 214 12.13 9.41 -7.48
C VAL A 214 13.61 9.05 -7.33
N ASP A 215 13.92 8.04 -6.51
CA ASP A 215 15.27 7.49 -6.35
C ASP A 215 15.34 6.07 -6.96
N VAL A 216 16.34 5.86 -7.81
CA VAL A 216 16.63 4.60 -8.54
C VAL A 216 18.07 4.12 -8.30
N SER A 217 18.71 4.61 -7.22
CA SER A 217 20.15 4.49 -6.96
C SER A 217 20.74 3.07 -6.97
N ALA A 218 19.92 2.03 -6.86
CA ALA A 218 20.38 0.63 -6.93
C ALA A 218 20.69 0.13 -8.36
N GLY A 219 20.36 0.88 -9.42
CA GLY A 219 20.58 0.51 -10.83
C GLY A 219 19.68 -0.66 -11.31
N GLY A 220 19.58 -0.88 -12.62
CA GLY A 220 18.86 -2.04 -13.19
C GLY A 220 17.34 -1.88 -13.41
N CYS A 221 16.71 -0.85 -12.85
CA CYS A 221 15.31 -0.53 -13.12
C CYS A 221 15.15 0.35 -14.38
N ASN A 222 14.20 0.00 -15.25
CA ASN A 222 13.79 0.85 -16.36
C ASN A 222 12.67 1.81 -15.92
N VAL A 223 13.00 3.09 -15.78
CA VAL A 223 12.02 4.15 -15.48
C VAL A 223 11.74 4.95 -16.74
N SER A 224 10.52 4.80 -17.27
CA SER A 224 10.11 5.38 -18.56
C SER A 224 9.39 6.72 -18.37
N GLY A 225 10.15 7.74 -17.96
CA GLY A 225 9.68 9.12 -17.82
C GLY A 225 9.30 9.48 -16.39
N ILE A 226 9.83 10.61 -15.93
CA ILE A 226 9.45 11.27 -14.67
C ILE A 226 9.02 12.68 -15.03
N ASN A 227 7.77 13.01 -14.77
CA ASN A 227 7.24 14.38 -14.95
C ASN A 227 6.50 14.79 -13.67
N LEU A 228 7.24 15.30 -12.69
CA LEU A 228 6.73 15.73 -11.40
C LEU A 228 7.01 17.22 -11.17
N ALA A 229 6.03 17.96 -10.67
CA ALA A 229 6.27 19.30 -10.18
C ALA A 229 7.06 19.25 -8.86
N TYR A 230 8.04 20.12 -8.72
CA TYR A 230 8.92 20.17 -7.55
C TYR A 230 8.76 21.52 -6.86
N ASP A 231 8.07 21.52 -5.72
CA ASP A 231 7.94 22.69 -4.85
C ASP A 231 8.72 22.40 -3.57
N SER A 232 9.99 22.80 -3.54
CA SER A 232 10.78 22.69 -2.31
C SER A 232 10.79 24.02 -1.56
N PRO A 233 10.48 24.05 -0.25
CA PRO A 233 10.88 25.16 0.61
C PRO A 233 12.36 25.13 1.00
N ALA A 234 13.19 24.24 0.43
CA ALA A 234 14.61 24.19 0.76
C ALA A 234 15.25 25.53 0.37
N GLY A 235 15.46 26.36 1.39
CA GLY A 235 16.32 27.52 1.32
C GLY A 235 17.65 27.12 0.72
N SER A 236 18.09 28.00 -0.17
CA SER A 236 19.48 28.23 -0.59
C SER A 236 20.54 27.70 0.36
#